data_AF-F8DA09-F1
#
_entry.id   AF-F8DA09-F1
#
_cell.length_a   1.000
_cell.length_b   1.000
_cell.length_c   1.000
_cell.angle_alpha   90.00
_cell.angle_beta   90.00
_cell.angle_gamma   90.00
#
_symmetry.space_group_name_H-M   'P 1'
#
loop_
_entity.id
_entity.type
_entity.pdbx_description
1 polymer ?
#
loop_
_entity_poly.entity_id
_entity_poly.type
_entity_poly.pdbx_seq_one_letter_code
_entity_poly.pdbx_strand_id
1 'polypeptide(L)'
;MRLRSHLSRRRLLAGGVVGSASLLFATGVRVRSVDVIAHRGFAAERPENTLEAVRYAIPRADGIEVDVRRCGSGELVCVHDETLERLTDGAVTDRVGRLDWERLQTVSIGSSDARVPQLADVLEAVPPDVRLNIELKERGLAPDLLGLLEEFDGRALVSSFDPTALWQVQSLTDGVALAYIFGDDPDRGLERAADLECAAVHPSAGLCRETEIVDRAHDRGFAVNAWTVDSGLETARLALTGVDGVFSDVSLPGL
;
A
#
# COMPACT_ATOMS: atom_id res chain seq x y z
N MET A 1 -49.76 -63.91 13.31
CA MET A 1 -48.87 -65.03 13.68
C MET A 1 -47.57 -64.81 12.89
N ARG A 2 -46.41 -64.40 13.40
CA ARG A 2 -45.73 -64.22 14.70
C ARG A 2 -44.90 -62.92 14.58
N LEU A 3 -44.98 -61.94 15.49
CA LEU A 3 -44.23 -61.78 16.76
C LEU A 3 -42.71 -61.54 16.63
N ARG A 4 -42.29 -60.44 17.28
CA ARG A 4 -40.97 -60.14 17.93
C ARG A 4 -39.82 -59.65 17.03
N SER A 5 -38.89 -58.81 17.48
CA SER A 5 -38.76 -57.90 18.64
C SER A 5 -37.41 -57.19 18.52
N HIS A 6 -37.39 -55.91 18.89
CA HIS A 6 -36.34 -55.12 19.54
C HIS A 6 -34.84 -55.55 19.58
N LEU A 7 -34.03 -54.50 19.32
CA LEU A 7 -32.81 -54.04 20.03
C LEU A 7 -31.41 -54.38 19.47
N SER A 8 -30.74 -53.28 19.09
CA SER A 8 -29.37 -52.85 19.44
C SER A 8 -28.16 -53.72 19.07
N ARG A 9 -27.26 -53.13 18.26
CA ARG A 9 -25.84 -52.94 18.63
C ARG A 9 -25.11 -52.03 17.63
N ARG A 10 -24.39 -51.04 18.19
CA ARG A 10 -23.39 -50.19 17.53
C ARG A 10 -22.27 -51.03 16.90
N ARG A 11 -21.74 -50.60 15.76
CA ARG A 11 -20.33 -50.76 15.36
C ARG A 11 -19.85 -49.50 14.64
N LEU A 12 -18.71 -48.97 15.10
CA LEU A 12 -17.89 -47.94 14.47
C LEU A 12 -17.24 -48.47 13.18
N LEU A 13 -16.87 -47.55 12.26
CA LEU A 13 -15.64 -47.47 11.44
C LEU A 13 -15.78 -46.16 10.62
N ALA A 14 -15.13 -45.04 10.99
CA ALA A 14 -13.76 -44.63 10.65
C ALA A 14 -13.57 -44.22 9.18
N GLY A 15 -13.24 -42.94 8.92
CA GLY A 15 -12.87 -42.47 7.58
C GLY A 15 -12.75 -40.94 7.40
N GLY A 16 -11.78 -40.32 8.08
CA GLY A 16 -11.02 -39.14 7.62
C GLY A 16 -11.75 -37.82 7.35
N VAL A 17 -11.83 -36.96 8.37
CA VAL A 17 -11.82 -35.50 8.17
C VAL A 17 -10.36 -35.08 8.20
N VAL A 18 -9.87 -34.50 7.10
CA VAL A 18 -8.57 -33.81 7.05
C VAL A 18 -8.69 -32.60 7.98
N GLY A 19 -8.05 -32.70 9.14
CA GLY A 19 -8.03 -31.63 10.12
C GLY A 19 -7.24 -30.44 9.58
N SER A 20 -7.91 -29.31 9.44
CA SER A 20 -7.28 -28.00 9.38
C SER A 20 -6.43 -27.82 10.64
N ALA A 21 -5.13 -27.57 10.47
CA ALA A 21 -4.25 -27.28 11.59
C ALA A 21 -4.59 -25.88 12.14
N SER A 22 -5.56 -25.80 13.05
CA SER A 22 -5.71 -24.64 13.93
C SER A 22 -4.57 -24.68 14.94
N LEU A 23 -3.54 -23.85 14.73
CA LEU A 23 -2.63 -23.49 15.82
C LEU A 23 -3.40 -22.61 16.81
N LEU A 24 -3.98 -23.23 17.85
CA LEU A 24 -4.34 -22.52 19.06
C LEU A 24 -3.06 -22.25 19.86
N PHE A 25 -2.57 -21.01 19.83
CA PHE A 25 -1.67 -20.53 20.87
C PHE A 25 -2.50 -20.18 22.10
N ALA A 26 -2.24 -20.90 23.19
CA ALA A 26 -2.81 -20.65 24.51
C ALA A 26 -2.13 -19.46 25.19
N THR A 27 -2.42 -18.25 24.70
CA THR A 27 -2.39 -16.96 25.42
C THR A 27 -3.37 -16.07 24.67
N GLY A 28 -4.29 -15.38 25.36
CA GLY A 28 -5.40 -14.64 24.75
C GLY A 28 -5.00 -13.36 23.99
N VAL A 29 -3.91 -13.38 23.22
CA VAL A 29 -3.51 -12.28 22.35
C VAL A 29 -4.32 -12.37 21.06
N ARG A 30 -5.32 -11.50 20.91
CA ARG A 30 -5.94 -11.27 19.60
C ARG A 30 -4.96 -10.42 18.79
N VAL A 31 -4.24 -11.04 17.88
CA VAL A 31 -3.50 -10.32 16.85
C VAL A 31 -4.53 -9.68 15.92
N ARG A 32 -4.48 -8.36 15.75
CA ARG A 32 -5.32 -7.68 14.76
C ARG A 32 -4.86 -8.10 13.36
N SER A 33 -5.79 -8.23 12.43
CA SER A 33 -5.43 -8.33 11.01
C SER A 33 -4.72 -7.04 10.60
N VAL A 34 -3.60 -7.18 9.90
CA VAL A 34 -2.83 -6.06 9.35
C VAL A 34 -3.20 -5.90 7.88
N ASP A 35 -3.47 -4.68 7.44
CA ASP A 35 -3.79 -4.40 6.04
C ASP A 35 -2.53 -4.60 5.18
N VAL A 36 -2.66 -5.27 4.04
CA VAL A 36 -1.59 -5.39 3.04
C VAL A 36 -1.78 -4.34 1.97
N ILE A 37 -0.84 -3.40 1.89
CA ILE A 37 -0.81 -2.34 0.89
C ILE A 37 0.19 -2.74 -0.21
N ALA A 38 -0.29 -2.85 -1.45
CA ALA A 38 0.55 -3.22 -2.58
C ALA A 38 1.50 -2.07 -2.95
N HIS A 39 2.75 -2.15 -2.49
CA HIS A 39 3.78 -1.16 -2.75
C HIS A 39 4.05 -1.13 -4.26
N ARG A 40 3.75 0.02 -4.87
CA ARG A 40 3.78 0.24 -6.32
C ARG A 40 3.04 -0.82 -7.15
N GLY A 41 1.99 -1.41 -6.57
CA GLY A 41 1.23 -2.51 -7.17
C GLY A 41 1.90 -3.90 -7.10
N PHE A 42 2.65 -4.18 -6.02
CA PHE A 42 3.47 -5.40 -5.85
C PHE A 42 4.66 -5.44 -6.82
N ALA A 43 5.61 -4.51 -6.62
CA ALA A 43 6.76 -4.29 -7.50
C ALA A 43 7.66 -5.52 -7.74
N ALA A 44 7.65 -6.52 -6.86
CA ALA A 44 8.40 -7.76 -7.07
C ALA A 44 7.66 -8.76 -7.98
N GLU A 45 6.36 -8.58 -8.20
CA GLU A 45 5.53 -9.47 -9.03
C GLU A 45 5.12 -8.85 -10.37
N ARG A 46 5.04 -7.52 -10.45
CA ARG A 46 4.70 -6.77 -11.67
C ARG A 46 5.58 -5.54 -11.81
N PRO A 47 5.77 -5.03 -13.05
CA PRO A 47 6.49 -3.77 -13.25
C PRO A 47 5.87 -2.65 -12.40
N GLU A 48 6.65 -2.09 -11.49
CA GLU A 48 6.19 -1.12 -10.49
C GLU A 48 5.47 0.09 -11.11
N ASN A 49 4.48 0.63 -10.40
CA ASN A 49 3.74 1.84 -10.79
C ASN A 49 3.04 1.78 -12.16
N THR A 50 2.75 0.57 -12.67
CA THR A 50 2.05 0.39 -13.95
C THR A 50 0.57 0.06 -13.77
N LEU A 51 -0.24 0.34 -14.79
CA LEU A 51 -1.65 -0.12 -14.80
C LEU A 51 -1.78 -1.64 -14.68
N GLU A 52 -0.80 -2.38 -15.18
CA GLU A 52 -0.76 -3.84 -15.01
C GLU A 52 -0.61 -4.20 -13.52
N ALA A 53 0.34 -3.57 -12.82
CA ALA A 53 0.56 -3.78 -11.39
C ALA A 53 -0.65 -3.37 -10.54
N VAL A 54 -1.25 -2.21 -10.83
CA VAL A 54 -2.48 -1.74 -10.16
C VAL A 54 -3.61 -2.75 -10.33
N ARG A 55 -3.91 -3.16 -11.57
CA ARG A 55 -4.98 -4.14 -11.85
C ARG A 55 -4.71 -5.50 -11.23
N TYR A 56 -3.43 -5.89 -11.15
CA TYR A 56 -3.01 -7.11 -10.49
C TYR A 56 -3.26 -7.04 -8.98
N ALA A 57 -3.02 -5.89 -8.34
CA ALA A 57 -3.17 -5.70 -6.91
C ALA A 57 -4.63 -5.61 -6.42
N ILE A 58 -5.56 -5.06 -7.22
CA ILE A 58 -6.97 -4.84 -6.83
C ILE A 58 -7.62 -6.03 -6.08
N PRO A 59 -7.58 -7.28 -6.57
CA PRO A 59 -8.23 -8.40 -5.88
C PRO A 59 -7.34 -9.07 -4.81
N ARG A 60 -6.16 -8.54 -4.52
CA ARG A 60 -5.10 -9.18 -3.71
C ARG A 60 -4.63 -8.37 -2.51
N ALA A 61 -4.97 -7.08 -2.45
CA ALA A 61 -4.49 -6.15 -1.45
C ALA A 61 -5.66 -5.40 -0.80
N ASP A 62 -5.47 -4.94 0.44
CA ASP A 62 -6.41 -4.09 1.16
C ASP A 62 -6.29 -2.61 0.72
N GLY A 63 -5.14 -2.27 0.14
CA GLY A 63 -4.88 -0.99 -0.51
C GLY A 63 -3.78 -1.09 -1.55
N ILE A 64 -3.65 -0.06 -2.38
CA ILE A 64 -2.63 0.05 -3.42
C ILE A 64 -1.86 1.33 -3.18
N GLU A 65 -0.55 1.32 -3.40
CA GLU A 65 0.28 2.51 -3.39
C GLU A 65 0.83 2.79 -4.79
N VAL A 66 0.89 4.07 -5.16
CA VAL A 66 1.58 4.56 -6.37
C VAL A 66 2.37 5.84 -6.08
N ASP A 67 3.53 5.95 -6.70
CA ASP A 67 4.40 7.13 -6.66
C ASP A 67 4.04 8.12 -7.76
N VAL A 68 3.94 9.42 -7.49
CA VAL A 68 3.54 10.42 -8.48
C VAL A 68 4.60 11.50 -8.68
N ARG A 69 4.84 11.82 -9.96
CA ARG A 69 5.68 12.91 -10.45
C ARG A 69 5.00 13.64 -11.60
N ARG A 70 5.52 14.80 -11.99
CA ARG A 70 5.10 15.54 -13.18
C ARG A 70 6.04 15.28 -14.36
N CYS A 71 5.49 15.03 -15.54
CA CYS A 71 6.25 14.92 -16.78
C CYS A 71 6.49 16.29 -17.45
N GLY A 72 7.28 16.33 -18.52
CA GLY A 72 7.68 17.56 -19.22
C GLY A 72 6.52 18.41 -19.77
N SER A 73 5.44 17.75 -20.19
CA SER A 73 4.23 18.39 -20.71
C SER A 73 3.24 18.79 -19.62
N GLY A 74 3.51 18.42 -18.36
CA GLY A 74 2.79 18.90 -17.18
C GLY A 74 1.83 17.91 -16.53
N GLU A 75 1.58 16.75 -17.13
CA GLU A 75 0.68 15.74 -16.59
C GLU A 75 1.30 15.01 -15.39
N LEU A 76 0.44 14.57 -14.46
CA LEU A 76 0.83 13.72 -13.35
C LEU A 76 0.93 12.27 -13.82
N VAL A 77 2.09 11.66 -13.56
CA VAL A 77 2.44 10.32 -14.01
C VAL A 77 2.95 9.46 -12.85
N CYS A 78 2.73 8.15 -12.92
CA CYS A 78 3.10 7.24 -11.83
C CYS A 78 4.51 6.66 -12.02
N VAL A 79 5.48 7.15 -11.24
CA VAL A 79 6.88 6.70 -11.30
C VAL A 79 7.66 7.15 -10.06
N HIS A 80 8.44 6.22 -9.49
CA HIS A 80 9.22 6.45 -8.28
C HIS A 80 10.40 7.40 -8.49
N ASP A 81 11.26 7.09 -9.46
CA ASP A 81 12.54 7.76 -9.64
C ASP A 81 12.42 9.07 -10.41
N GLU A 82 13.37 9.98 -10.20
CA GLU A 82 13.44 11.22 -10.99
C GLU A 82 13.82 10.95 -12.46
N THR A 83 14.45 9.81 -12.76
CA THR A 83 14.88 9.37 -14.09
C THR A 83 14.28 8.01 -14.44
N LEU A 84 14.24 7.66 -15.72
CA LEU A 84 13.77 6.33 -16.18
C LEU A 84 14.89 5.29 -16.28
N GLU A 85 16.11 5.61 -15.83
CA GLU A 85 17.30 4.79 -16.08
C GLU A 85 17.13 3.37 -15.52
N ARG A 86 16.71 3.25 -14.26
CA ARG A 86 16.49 1.95 -13.62
C ARG A 86 15.35 1.16 -14.27
N LEU A 87 14.26 1.83 -14.64
CA LEU A 87 13.09 1.17 -15.22
C LEU A 87 13.31 0.73 -16.67
N THR A 88 14.32 1.28 -17.34
CA THR A 88 14.57 1.03 -18.78
C THR A 88 15.90 0.32 -19.02
N ASP A 89 16.53 -0.22 -17.98
CA ASP A 89 17.87 -0.81 -18.02
C ASP A 89 18.91 0.09 -18.72
N GLY A 90 18.79 1.40 -18.49
CA GLY A 90 19.67 2.43 -19.06
C GLY A 90 19.30 2.92 -20.46
N ALA A 91 18.21 2.46 -21.07
CA ALA A 91 17.81 2.90 -22.42
C ALA A 91 17.35 4.37 -22.46
N VAL A 92 16.78 4.87 -21.36
CA VAL A 92 16.37 6.27 -21.20
C VAL A 92 16.91 6.81 -19.87
N THR A 93 17.80 7.79 -19.92
CA THR A 93 18.45 8.38 -18.74
C THR A 93 17.90 9.75 -18.37
N ASP A 94 17.02 10.31 -19.20
CA ASP A 94 16.40 11.61 -18.96
C ASP A 94 15.56 11.64 -17.68
N ARG A 95 15.46 12.84 -17.10
CA ARG A 95 14.55 13.09 -15.98
C ARG A 95 13.10 13.06 -16.48
N VAL A 96 12.20 12.49 -15.69
CA VAL A 96 10.76 12.40 -16.00
C VAL A 96 10.17 13.76 -16.34
N GLY A 97 10.49 14.80 -15.56
CA GLY A 97 10.06 16.19 -15.80
C GLY A 97 10.67 16.87 -17.04
N ARG A 98 11.43 16.15 -17.87
CA ARG A 98 11.93 16.60 -19.18
C ARG A 98 11.40 15.77 -20.35
N LEU A 99 10.58 14.76 -20.06
CA LEU A 99 9.97 13.89 -21.06
C LEU A 99 8.48 14.23 -21.14
N ASP A 100 8.01 14.64 -22.29
CA ASP A 100 6.57 14.88 -22.50
C ASP A 100 5.80 13.55 -22.47
N TRP A 101 4.49 13.63 -22.22
CA TRP A 101 3.61 12.47 -22.11
C TRP A 101 3.68 11.56 -23.35
N GLU A 102 3.64 12.15 -24.56
CA GLU A 102 3.78 11.41 -25.82
C GLU A 102 5.08 10.58 -25.84
N ARG A 103 6.18 11.12 -25.30
CA ARG A 103 7.44 10.39 -25.21
C ARG A 103 7.35 9.25 -24.21
N LEU A 104 6.77 9.47 -23.03
CA LEU A 104 6.62 8.45 -22.00
C LEU A 104 5.81 7.23 -22.49
N GLN A 105 4.80 7.45 -23.32
CA GLN A 105 4.02 6.36 -23.92
C GLN A 105 4.84 5.44 -24.84
N THR A 106 5.99 5.90 -25.33
CA THR A 106 6.89 5.10 -26.19
C THR A 106 7.96 4.32 -25.40
N VAL A 107 8.08 4.53 -24.10
CA VAL A 107 9.18 3.97 -23.28
C VAL A 107 8.71 2.76 -22.50
N SER A 108 9.16 1.57 -22.91
CA SER A 108 8.90 0.32 -22.19
C SER A 108 9.61 0.26 -20.83
N ILE A 109 8.93 -0.32 -19.84
CA ILE A 109 9.51 -0.66 -18.54
C ILE A 109 10.02 -2.10 -18.57
N GLY A 110 11.31 -2.29 -18.28
CA GLY A 110 12.02 -3.56 -18.35
C GLY A 110 11.86 -4.25 -19.69
N SER A 111 11.70 -5.57 -19.67
CA SER A 111 11.42 -6.39 -20.85
C SER A 111 9.92 -6.53 -21.16
N SER A 112 9.06 -5.71 -20.53
CA SER A 112 7.60 -5.80 -20.67
C SER A 112 7.03 -4.79 -21.68
N ASP A 113 5.75 -4.95 -22.01
CA ASP A 113 4.98 -3.95 -22.76
C ASP A 113 4.35 -2.88 -21.84
N ALA A 114 4.69 -2.89 -20.55
CA ALA A 114 4.20 -1.88 -19.62
C ALA A 114 4.88 -0.52 -19.84
N ARG A 115 4.19 0.54 -19.46
CA ARG A 115 4.59 1.95 -19.62
C ARG A 115 4.29 2.70 -18.33
N VAL A 116 4.94 3.84 -18.13
CA VAL A 116 4.57 4.81 -17.11
C VAL A 116 3.16 5.32 -17.41
N PRO A 117 2.15 5.12 -16.53
CA PRO A 117 0.79 5.60 -16.77
C PRO A 117 0.60 7.03 -16.27
N GLN A 118 -0.46 7.71 -16.73
CA GLN A 118 -0.93 8.92 -16.06
C GLN A 118 -1.62 8.53 -14.76
N LEU A 119 -1.58 9.41 -13.76
CA LEU A 119 -2.35 9.21 -12.53
C LEU A 119 -3.85 9.12 -12.81
N ALA A 120 -4.36 9.87 -13.79
CA ALA A 120 -5.76 9.82 -14.21
C ALA A 120 -6.18 8.39 -14.62
N ASP A 121 -5.35 7.69 -15.41
CA ASP A 121 -5.63 6.31 -15.82
C ASP A 121 -5.65 5.35 -14.61
N VAL A 122 -4.79 5.61 -13.62
CA VAL A 122 -4.75 4.82 -12.38
C VAL A 122 -6.03 5.06 -11.57
N LEU A 123 -6.46 6.31 -11.41
CA LEU A 123 -7.71 6.64 -10.70
C LEU A 123 -8.93 6.00 -11.37
N GLU A 124 -8.99 6.00 -12.71
CA GLU A 124 -10.06 5.32 -13.45
C GLU A 124 -10.04 3.79 -13.24
N ALA A 125 -8.85 3.20 -13.13
CA ALA A 125 -8.70 1.75 -12.97
C ALA A 125 -9.02 1.24 -11.55
N VAL A 126 -8.94 2.10 -10.53
CA VAL A 126 -9.11 1.72 -9.12
C VAL A 126 -10.59 1.80 -8.72
N PRO A 127 -11.21 0.69 -8.30
CA PRO A 127 -12.60 0.68 -7.84
C PRO A 127 -12.81 1.54 -6.58
N PRO A 128 -13.99 2.15 -6.38
CA PRO A 128 -14.26 3.04 -5.24
C PRO A 128 -14.04 2.42 -3.85
N ASP A 129 -14.18 1.10 -3.72
CA ASP A 129 -14.01 0.37 -2.47
C ASP A 129 -12.54 0.06 -2.13
N VAL A 130 -11.64 0.13 -3.12
CA VAL A 130 -10.20 -0.07 -2.94
C VAL A 130 -9.55 1.22 -2.43
N ARG A 131 -8.71 1.11 -1.39
CA ARG A 131 -7.94 2.25 -0.87
C ARG A 131 -6.76 2.53 -1.78
N LEU A 132 -6.53 3.80 -2.10
CA LEU A 132 -5.38 4.24 -2.88
C LEU A 132 -4.50 5.20 -2.06
N ASN A 133 -3.25 4.81 -1.84
CA ASN A 133 -2.23 5.68 -1.29
C ASN A 133 -1.43 6.31 -2.45
N ILE A 134 -1.42 7.64 -2.52
CA ILE A 134 -0.74 8.40 -3.56
C ILE A 134 0.48 9.07 -2.94
N GLU A 135 1.68 8.55 -3.20
CA GLU A 135 2.92 9.17 -2.72
C GLU A 135 3.36 10.32 -3.64
N LEU A 136 3.41 11.53 -3.12
CA LEU A 136 4.00 12.68 -3.81
C LEU A 136 5.52 12.63 -3.71
N LYS A 137 6.19 12.41 -4.85
CA LYS A 137 7.67 12.40 -4.92
C LYS A 137 8.30 13.77 -5.12
N GLU A 138 7.49 14.81 -5.27
CA GLU A 138 7.94 16.18 -5.47
C GLU A 138 6.86 17.19 -5.07
N ARG A 139 7.27 18.46 -4.97
CA ARG A 139 6.41 19.59 -4.60
C ARG A 139 5.66 20.12 -5.82
N GLY A 140 4.60 20.88 -5.57
CA GLY A 140 3.86 21.60 -6.62
C GLY A 140 2.91 20.71 -7.42
N LEU A 141 2.60 19.52 -6.93
CA LEU A 141 1.63 18.61 -7.53
C LEU A 141 0.20 18.84 -7.02
N ALA A 142 0.05 19.52 -5.87
CA ALA A 142 -1.21 19.60 -5.15
C ALA A 142 -2.40 20.13 -5.98
N PRO A 143 -2.32 21.25 -6.74
CA PRO A 143 -3.48 21.73 -7.49
C PRO A 143 -4.00 20.72 -8.52
N ASP A 144 -3.10 20.12 -9.30
CA ASP A 144 -3.48 19.16 -10.34
C ASP A 144 -3.93 17.82 -9.75
N LEU A 145 -3.31 17.38 -8.64
CA LEU A 145 -3.78 16.21 -7.90
C LEU A 145 -5.21 16.42 -7.40
N LEU A 146 -5.49 17.56 -6.77
CA LEU A 146 -6.82 17.85 -6.25
C LEU A 146 -7.86 17.93 -7.36
N GLY A 147 -7.53 18.53 -8.50
CA GLY A 147 -8.40 18.52 -9.67
C GLY A 147 -8.73 17.11 -10.17
N LEU A 148 -7.77 16.18 -10.16
CA LEU A 148 -8.04 14.77 -10.50
C LEU A 148 -8.89 14.06 -9.44
N LEU A 149 -8.70 14.40 -8.15
CA LEU A 149 -9.44 13.79 -7.06
C LEU A 149 -10.89 14.29 -6.93
N GLU A 150 -11.24 15.43 -7.55
CA GLU A 150 -12.63 15.90 -7.60
C GLU A 150 -13.58 14.91 -8.31
N GLU A 151 -13.06 14.18 -9.30
CA GLU A 151 -13.80 13.17 -10.07
C GLU A 151 -13.61 11.74 -9.53
N PHE A 152 -12.76 11.55 -8.52
CA PHE A 152 -12.45 10.24 -7.96
C PHE A 152 -13.42 9.87 -6.83
N ASP A 153 -14.32 8.93 -7.10
CA ASP A 153 -15.29 8.42 -6.11
C ASP A 153 -14.68 7.50 -5.03
N GLY A 154 -13.38 7.19 -5.12
CA GLY A 154 -12.68 6.28 -4.24
C GLY A 154 -12.09 6.92 -2.98
N ARG A 155 -11.38 6.11 -2.19
CA ARG A 155 -10.72 6.56 -0.96
C ARG A 155 -9.23 6.79 -1.19
N ALA A 156 -8.84 8.06 -1.30
CA ALA A 156 -7.46 8.48 -1.44
C ALA A 156 -6.82 8.85 -0.08
N LEU A 157 -5.59 8.41 0.13
CA LEU A 157 -4.66 8.88 1.16
C LEU A 157 -3.45 9.46 0.44
N VAL A 158 -3.05 10.69 0.75
CA VAL A 158 -1.89 11.33 0.12
C VAL A 158 -0.71 11.28 1.07
N SER A 159 0.42 10.76 0.61
CA SER A 159 1.62 10.61 1.43
C SER A 159 2.85 11.27 0.84
N SER A 160 3.84 11.62 1.67
CA SER A 160 5.15 12.06 1.18
C SER A 160 6.21 12.02 2.29
N PHE A 161 7.47 11.89 1.89
CA PHE A 161 8.63 12.20 2.74
C PHE A 161 8.85 13.72 2.90
N ASP A 162 8.35 14.52 1.96
CA ASP A 162 8.51 15.98 1.97
C ASP A 162 7.32 16.65 2.67
N PRO A 163 7.49 17.19 3.89
CA PRO A 163 6.40 17.85 4.60
C PRO A 163 5.85 19.08 3.84
N THR A 164 6.64 19.68 2.96
CA THR A 164 6.20 20.82 2.13
C THR A 164 5.19 20.37 1.08
N ALA A 165 5.34 19.17 0.51
CA ALA A 165 4.39 18.65 -0.47
C ALA A 165 3.02 18.38 0.19
N LEU A 166 3.03 17.82 1.41
CA LEU A 166 1.81 17.62 2.20
C LEU A 166 1.17 18.94 2.62
N TRP A 167 1.97 19.90 3.09
CA TRP A 167 1.48 21.23 3.46
C TRP A 167 0.79 21.93 2.28
N GLN A 168 1.28 21.75 1.04
CA GLN A 168 0.63 22.30 -0.15
C GLN A 168 -0.75 21.68 -0.41
N VAL A 169 -0.95 20.40 -0.09
CA VAL A 169 -2.27 19.75 -0.18
C VAL A 169 -3.17 20.26 0.95
N GLN A 170 -2.69 20.20 2.20
CA GLN A 170 -3.41 20.67 3.39
C GLN A 170 -3.88 22.13 3.25
N SER A 171 -3.05 23.00 2.68
CA SER A 171 -3.37 24.42 2.51
C SER A 171 -4.48 24.69 1.48
N LEU A 172 -4.81 23.71 0.64
CA LEU A 172 -5.82 23.82 -0.41
C LEU A 172 -7.11 23.08 -0.05
N THR A 173 -7.06 22.08 0.83
CA THR A 173 -8.23 21.30 1.24
C THR A 173 -8.03 20.54 2.54
N ASP A 174 -9.13 20.36 3.29
CA ASP A 174 -9.23 19.43 4.43
C ASP A 174 -9.93 18.11 4.02
N GLY A 175 -10.33 17.98 2.75
CA GLY A 175 -11.13 16.87 2.24
C GLY A 175 -10.35 15.59 1.90
N VAL A 176 -9.02 15.64 1.96
CA VAL A 176 -8.13 14.52 1.60
C VAL A 176 -7.26 14.17 2.80
N ALA A 177 -7.28 12.89 3.20
CA ALA A 177 -6.45 12.42 4.29
C ALA A 177 -4.96 12.45 3.91
N LEU A 178 -4.10 12.81 4.85
CA LEU A 178 -2.65 12.88 4.67
C LEU A 178 -1.91 11.84 5.51
N ALA A 179 -0.75 11.40 5.01
CA ALA A 179 0.19 10.56 5.76
C ALA A 179 1.64 11.02 5.61
N TYR A 180 2.35 11.16 6.74
CA TYR A 180 3.77 11.51 6.69
C TYR A 180 4.67 10.28 6.68
N ILE A 181 5.60 10.21 5.72
CA ILE A 181 6.55 9.10 5.57
C ILE A 181 7.90 9.48 6.17
N PHE A 182 8.51 8.58 6.94
CA PHE A 182 9.85 8.79 7.49
C PHE A 182 10.60 7.48 7.73
N GLY A 183 11.91 7.50 7.50
CA GLY A 183 12.78 6.34 7.70
C GLY A 183 13.57 6.39 9.00
N ASP A 184 13.72 7.58 9.56
CA ASP A 184 14.57 7.96 10.68
C ASP A 184 13.85 8.93 11.62
N ASP A 185 14.44 9.16 12.80
CA ASP A 185 13.98 10.13 13.80
C ASP A 185 12.46 10.07 14.10
N PRO A 186 12.01 9.07 14.88
CA PRO A 186 10.59 8.87 15.16
C PRO A 186 9.92 10.06 15.86
N ASP A 187 10.66 10.80 16.69
CA ASP A 187 10.14 11.97 17.40
C ASP A 187 9.76 13.07 16.42
N ARG A 188 10.71 13.43 15.55
CA ARG A 188 10.50 14.41 14.50
C ARG A 188 9.45 13.96 13.49
N GLY A 189 9.41 12.67 13.17
CA GLY A 189 8.39 12.07 12.31
C GLY A 189 6.98 12.31 12.83
N LEU A 190 6.72 11.98 14.10
CA LEU A 190 5.41 12.18 14.72
C LEU A 190 5.06 13.67 14.94
N GLU A 191 6.05 14.51 15.23
CA GLU A 191 5.82 15.97 15.35
C GLU A 191 5.38 16.56 14.01
N ARG A 192 6.07 16.22 12.91
CA ARG A 192 5.68 16.67 11.57
C ARG A 192 4.30 16.18 11.17
N ALA A 193 3.99 14.91 11.46
CA ALA A 193 2.67 14.36 11.18
C ALA A 193 1.57 15.10 11.94
N ALA A 194 1.83 15.49 13.20
CA ALA A 194 0.89 16.26 14.01
C ALA A 194 0.72 17.69 13.49
N ASP A 195 1.81 18.38 13.14
CA ASP A 195 1.79 19.74 12.59
C ASP A 195 1.00 19.82 11.26
N LEU A 196 1.02 18.74 10.48
CA LEU A 196 0.31 18.60 9.21
C LEU A 196 -1.05 17.92 9.35
N GLU A 197 -1.51 17.69 10.58
CA GLU A 197 -2.80 17.07 10.89
C GLU A 197 -3.03 15.75 10.11
N CYS A 198 -1.95 14.97 9.94
CA CYS A 198 -2.00 13.72 9.20
C CYS A 198 -2.94 12.71 9.88
N ALA A 199 -3.63 11.90 9.08
CA ALA A 199 -4.44 10.79 9.57
C ALA A 199 -3.60 9.54 9.85
N ALA A 200 -2.44 9.42 9.20
CA ALA A 200 -1.55 8.28 9.33
C ALA A 200 -0.07 8.67 9.30
N VAL A 201 0.78 7.75 9.73
CA VAL A 201 2.24 7.83 9.57
C VAL A 201 2.75 6.56 8.91
N HIS A 202 3.75 6.72 8.05
CA HIS A 202 4.41 5.63 7.35
C HIS A 202 5.88 5.54 7.77
N PRO A 203 6.18 4.97 8.95
CA PRO A 203 7.56 4.74 9.40
C PRO A 203 8.20 3.54 8.68
N SER A 204 9.53 3.49 8.65
CA SER A 204 10.22 2.27 8.22
C SER A 204 9.89 1.08 9.15
N ALA A 205 9.90 -0.13 8.60
CA ALA A 205 9.73 -1.36 9.36
C ALA A 205 10.80 -1.53 10.46
N GLY A 206 12.00 -0.95 10.28
CA GLY A 206 13.03 -0.89 11.32
C GLY A 206 12.55 -0.13 12.56
N LEU A 207 12.05 1.09 12.37
CA LEU A 207 11.52 1.89 13.48
C LEU A 207 10.38 1.20 14.22
N CYS A 208 9.46 0.55 13.49
CA CYS A 208 8.35 -0.19 14.10
C CYS A 208 8.80 -1.37 14.97
N ARG A 209 9.93 -2.00 14.64
CA ARG A 209 10.47 -3.16 15.37
C ARG A 209 11.35 -2.74 16.54
N GLU A 210 12.07 -1.65 16.39
CA GLU A 210 13.18 -1.27 17.28
C GLU A 210 12.78 -0.19 18.30
N THR A 211 11.59 0.39 18.16
CA THR A 211 11.13 1.51 18.99
C THR A 211 9.66 1.37 19.37
N GLU A 212 9.20 2.20 20.31
CA GLU A 212 7.80 2.30 20.74
C GLU A 212 6.97 3.22 19.82
N ILE A 213 7.40 3.41 18.57
CA ILE A 213 6.77 4.37 17.64
C ILE A 213 5.31 4.05 17.36
N VAL A 214 4.92 2.77 17.32
CA VAL A 214 3.54 2.35 17.04
C VAL A 214 2.60 2.82 18.14
N ASP A 215 2.89 2.48 19.40
CA ASP A 215 2.09 2.90 20.56
C ASP A 215 2.00 4.43 20.65
N ARG A 216 3.14 5.12 20.46
CA ARG A 216 3.20 6.58 20.52
C ARG A 216 2.44 7.27 19.39
N ALA A 217 2.36 6.65 18.22
CA ALA A 217 1.58 7.15 17.10
C ALA A 217 0.08 6.96 17.37
N HIS A 218 -0.30 5.78 17.87
CA HIS A 218 -1.68 5.47 18.27
C HIS A 218 -2.19 6.37 19.39
N ASP A 219 -1.35 6.70 20.39
CA ASP A 219 -1.67 7.67 21.45
C ASP A 219 -1.98 9.08 20.90
N ARG A 220 -1.45 9.41 19.72
CA ARG A 220 -1.72 10.66 18.99
C ARG A 220 -2.84 10.52 17.96
N GLY A 221 -3.43 9.34 17.81
CA GLY A 221 -4.54 9.07 16.91
C GLY A 221 -4.15 8.77 15.46
N PHE A 222 -2.87 8.55 15.16
CA PHE A 222 -2.44 8.19 13.81
C PHE A 222 -2.66 6.70 13.54
N ALA A 223 -3.07 6.33 12.33
CA ALA A 223 -2.82 4.98 11.83
C ALA A 223 -1.33 4.79 11.48
N VAL A 224 -0.81 3.57 11.57
CA VAL A 224 0.61 3.26 11.34
C VAL A 224 0.76 2.21 10.26
N ASN A 225 1.34 2.58 9.11
CA ASN A 225 1.60 1.64 8.01
C ASN A 225 3.12 1.52 7.75
N ALA A 226 3.70 0.35 7.99
CA ALA A 226 5.15 0.16 7.92
C ALA A 226 5.64 -0.16 6.50
N TRP A 227 6.76 0.43 6.06
CA TRP A 227 7.38 0.15 4.76
C TRP A 227 8.86 -0.30 4.89
N THR A 228 9.42 -1.11 3.99
CA THR A 228 8.76 -2.06 3.07
C THR A 228 8.96 -3.47 3.63
N VAL A 229 7.95 -4.34 3.51
CA VAL A 229 7.88 -5.65 4.18
C VAL A 229 7.52 -6.74 3.18
N ASP A 230 8.49 -7.56 2.79
CA ASP A 230 8.31 -8.52 1.68
C ASP A 230 8.30 -9.99 2.11
N SER A 231 7.96 -10.26 3.38
CA SER A 231 7.79 -11.64 3.84
C SER A 231 6.67 -11.76 4.86
N GLY A 232 5.88 -12.82 4.72
CA GLY A 232 4.78 -13.10 5.66
C GLY A 232 5.24 -13.27 7.11
N LEU A 233 6.49 -13.72 7.34
CA LEU A 233 7.06 -13.80 8.68
C LEU A 233 7.31 -12.40 9.29
N GLU A 234 7.89 -11.48 8.51
CA GLU A 234 8.09 -10.10 8.98
C GLU A 234 6.75 -9.37 9.14
N THR A 235 5.79 -9.59 8.24
CA THR A 235 4.43 -9.05 8.39
C THR A 235 3.77 -9.54 9.67
N ALA A 236 3.84 -10.85 9.96
CA ALA A 236 3.32 -11.40 11.21
C ALA A 236 4.04 -10.84 12.45
N ARG A 237 5.34 -10.57 12.38
CA ARG A 237 6.10 -9.94 13.47
C ARG A 237 5.67 -8.49 13.69
N LEU A 238 5.48 -7.71 12.63
CA LEU A 238 5.00 -6.34 12.70
C LEU A 238 3.55 -6.26 13.18
N ALA A 239 2.70 -7.21 12.79
CA ALA A 239 1.33 -7.29 13.32
C ALA A 239 1.31 -7.44 14.86
N LEU A 240 2.34 -8.04 15.46
CA LEU A 240 2.47 -8.13 16.92
C LEU A 240 2.90 -6.80 17.57
N THR A 241 3.50 -5.86 16.83
CA THR A 241 3.81 -4.51 17.34
C THR A 241 2.60 -3.59 17.26
N GLY A 242 1.52 -4.02 16.58
CA GLY A 242 0.26 -3.29 16.49
C GLY A 242 0.11 -2.41 15.25
N VAL A 243 1.01 -2.48 14.26
CA VAL A 243 0.83 -1.70 13.02
C VAL A 243 -0.52 -1.99 12.36
N ASP A 244 -1.10 -0.97 11.74
CA ASP A 244 -2.40 -1.06 11.06
C ASP A 244 -2.25 -1.62 9.64
N GLY A 245 -1.10 -1.35 8.99
CA GLY A 245 -0.80 -1.85 7.65
C GLY A 245 0.67 -2.07 7.37
N VAL A 246 0.97 -2.77 6.27
CA VAL A 246 2.32 -2.92 5.72
C VAL A 246 2.33 -2.66 4.22
N PHE A 247 3.34 -1.93 3.75
CA PHE A 247 3.65 -1.82 2.31
C PHE A 247 4.50 -3.02 1.90
N SER A 248 4.04 -3.79 0.91
CA SER A 248 4.71 -5.01 0.46
C SER A 248 4.88 -5.03 -1.06
N ASP A 249 6.05 -5.46 -1.52
CA ASP A 249 6.34 -5.71 -2.94
C ASP A 249 5.79 -7.05 -3.43
N VAL A 250 5.37 -7.92 -2.51
CA VAL A 250 4.79 -9.23 -2.81
C VAL A 250 3.38 -9.35 -2.26
N SER A 251 2.54 -10.11 -2.96
CA SER A 251 1.23 -10.49 -2.45
C SER A 251 1.38 -11.47 -1.29
N LEU A 252 0.58 -11.26 -0.23
CA LEU A 252 0.65 -12.05 1.00
C LEU A 252 -0.69 -12.77 1.27
N PRO A 253 -1.04 -13.80 0.47
CA PRO A 253 -2.30 -14.50 0.62
C PRO A 253 -2.37 -15.30 1.93
N GLY A 254 -3.48 -15.15 2.67
CA GLY A 254 -3.78 -15.97 3.84
C GLY A 254 -3.22 -15.46 5.17
N LEU A 255 -2.85 -14.18 5.25
CA LEU A 255 -2.74 -13.46 6.52
C LEU A 255 -4.12 -13.15 7.11
#